data_AF-A0A2B9DP04-F1
#
_entry.id   AF-A0A2B9DP04-F1
#
_cell.length_a   1.000
_cell.length_b   1.000
_cell.length_c   1.000
_cell.angle_alpha   90.00
_cell.angle_beta   90.00
_cell.angle_gamma   90.00
#
_symmetry.space_group_name_H-M   'P 1'
#
loop_
_entity.id
_entity.type
_entity.pdbx_description
1 polymer ?
#
loop_
_entity_poly.entity_id
_entity_poly.type
_entity_poly.pdbx_seq_one_letter_code
_entity_poly.pdbx_strand_id
1 'polypeptide(L)'
;EGQKQELQHIKSDVKDLRENAPLFAVECDEISNAVKRHGVALLGGKQSNAYQHAGIRGKVYRDIYNQLYREFGVTSHKAIKRGHLELATKIVGECTLPIVLSETINVVNSQIKFSEM
;
A
#
# COMPACT_ATOMS: atom_id res chain seq x y z
N GLU A 1 -10.17 -8.33 45.28
CA GLU A 1 -9.04 -8.37 44.33
C GLU A 1 -9.34 -9.14 43.04
N GLY A 2 -10.03 -10.30 43.09
CA GLY A 2 -10.35 -11.10 41.89
C GLY A 2 -11.07 -10.35 40.76
N GLN A 3 -12.08 -9.54 41.05
CA GLN A 3 -12.82 -8.76 40.03
C GLN A 3 -11.92 -7.80 39.24
N LYS A 4 -10.88 -7.23 39.87
CA LYS A 4 -9.96 -6.29 39.19
C LYS A 4 -9.03 -7.03 38.22
N GLN A 5 -8.59 -8.23 38.58
CA GLN A 5 -7.77 -9.09 37.73
C GLN A 5 -8.58 -9.59 36.52
N GLU A 6 -9.82 -10.00 36.75
CA GLU A 6 -10.75 -10.43 35.70
C GLU A 6 -11.04 -9.30 34.70
N LEU A 7 -11.30 -8.08 35.19
CA LEU A 7 -11.44 -6.89 34.33
C LEU A 7 -10.19 -6.57 33.50
N GLN A 8 -8.99 -6.80 34.05
CA GLN A 8 -7.74 -6.62 33.31
C GLN A 8 -7.58 -7.67 32.21
N HIS A 9 -7.92 -8.93 32.51
CA HIS A 9 -7.89 -10.02 31.54
C HIS A 9 -8.83 -9.73 30.37
N ILE A 10 -10.09 -9.38 30.65
CA ILE A 10 -11.10 -9.04 29.63
C ILE A 10 -10.61 -7.89 28.74
N LYS A 11 -10.00 -6.85 29.33
CA LYS A 11 -9.45 -5.73 28.55
C LYS A 11 -8.32 -6.17 27.63
N SER A 12 -7.46 -7.08 28.09
CA SER A 12 -6.39 -7.64 27.28
C SER A 12 -6.95 -8.44 26.12
N ASP A 13 -7.90 -9.35 26.39
CA ASP A 13 -8.51 -10.19 25.36
C ASP A 13 -9.20 -9.34 24.28
N VAL A 14 -9.95 -8.31 24.69
CA VAL A 14 -10.61 -7.38 23.75
C VAL A 14 -9.59 -6.65 22.89
N LYS A 15 -8.46 -6.21 23.47
CA LYS A 15 -7.38 -5.58 22.71
C LYS A 15 -6.79 -6.59 21.72
N ASP A 16 -6.45 -7.79 22.16
CA ASP A 16 -5.82 -8.79 21.32
C ASP A 16 -6.73 -9.22 20.16
N LEU A 17 -8.03 -9.38 20.42
CA LEU A 17 -9.03 -9.64 19.37
C LEU A 17 -9.09 -8.50 18.36
N ARG A 18 -9.06 -7.24 18.84
CA ARG A 18 -9.06 -6.07 17.97
C ARG A 18 -7.80 -6.01 17.10
N GLU A 19 -6.63 -6.24 17.68
CA GLU A 19 -5.34 -6.15 16.95
C GLU A 19 -5.17 -7.30 15.96
N ASN A 20 -5.70 -8.48 16.25
CA ASN A 20 -5.64 -9.65 15.38
C ASN A 20 -6.77 -9.73 14.35
N ALA A 21 -7.79 -8.87 14.45
CA ALA A 21 -8.82 -8.77 13.44
C ALA A 21 -8.22 -8.36 12.08
N PRO A 22 -8.83 -8.77 10.95
CA PRO A 22 -8.50 -8.20 9.65
C PRO A 22 -8.77 -6.70 9.60
N LEU A 23 -8.14 -5.99 8.66
CA LEU A 23 -8.42 -4.57 8.42
C LEU A 23 -9.92 -4.33 8.19
N PHE A 24 -10.41 -3.24 8.79
CA PHE A 24 -11.73 -2.73 8.48
C PHE A 24 -11.73 -1.96 7.16
N ALA A 25 -12.93 -1.66 6.64
CA ALA A 25 -13.08 -0.98 5.35
C ALA A 25 -12.31 0.35 5.28
N VAL A 26 -12.41 1.18 6.33
CA VAL A 26 -11.69 2.46 6.40
C VAL A 26 -10.16 2.28 6.37
N GLU A 27 -9.65 1.23 7.00
CA GLU A 27 -8.22 0.93 7.07
C GLU A 27 -7.72 0.34 5.74
N CYS A 28 -8.57 -0.41 5.02
CA CYS A 28 -8.31 -0.82 3.65
C CYS A 28 -8.21 0.38 2.70
N ASP A 29 -9.07 1.38 2.89
CA ASP A 29 -9.04 2.62 2.12
C ASP A 29 -7.78 3.44 2.41
N GLU A 30 -7.31 3.46 3.66
CA GLU A 30 -6.04 4.09 4.05
C GLU A 30 -4.86 3.47 3.28
N ILE A 31 -4.75 2.14 3.27
CA ILE A 31 -3.72 1.43 2.48
C ILE A 31 -3.87 1.75 0.99
N SER A 32 -5.09 1.66 0.46
CA SER A 32 -5.35 1.95 -0.96
C SER A 32 -4.97 3.37 -1.35
N ASN A 33 -5.18 4.35 -0.47
CA ASN A 33 -4.83 5.75 -0.69
C ASN A 33 -3.32 5.99 -0.56
N ALA A 34 -2.64 5.32 0.37
CA ALA A 34 -1.19 5.32 0.45
C ALA A 34 -0.57 4.76 -0.84
N VAL A 35 -1.07 3.63 -1.34
CA VAL A 35 -0.62 3.02 -2.60
C VAL A 35 -0.84 3.96 -3.78
N LYS A 36 -2.03 4.59 -3.90
CA LYS A 36 -2.31 5.59 -4.94
C LYS A 36 -1.34 6.76 -4.90
N ARG A 37 -1.11 7.33 -3.72
CA ARG A 37 -0.19 8.47 -3.54
C ARG A 37 1.23 8.10 -3.94
N HIS A 38 1.72 6.97 -3.45
CA HIS A 38 3.08 6.51 -3.73
C HIS A 38 3.26 6.14 -5.20
N GLY A 39 2.31 5.41 -5.78
CA GLY A 39 2.35 5.05 -7.20
C GLY A 39 2.36 6.26 -8.12
N VAL A 40 1.59 7.32 -7.82
CA VAL A 40 1.66 8.59 -8.55
C VAL A 40 3.06 9.20 -8.48
N ALA A 41 3.69 9.22 -7.30
CA ALA A 41 5.03 9.75 -7.12
C ALA A 41 6.08 8.96 -7.92
N LEU A 42 6.05 7.62 -7.83
CA LEU A 42 6.94 6.72 -8.57
C LEU A 42 6.80 6.86 -10.10
N LEU A 43 5.62 7.22 -10.59
CA LEU A 43 5.36 7.45 -12.01
C LEU A 43 5.79 8.84 -12.49
N GLY A 44 6.23 9.74 -11.61
CA GLY A 44 6.60 11.13 -11.95
C GLY A 44 5.42 12.12 -11.95
N GLY A 45 4.31 11.79 -11.27
CA GLY A 45 3.15 12.67 -11.12
C GLY A 45 2.01 12.40 -12.11
N LYS A 46 0.82 12.97 -11.85
CA LYS A 46 -0.40 12.69 -12.64
C LYS A 46 -0.31 13.12 -14.10
N GLN A 47 0.52 14.11 -14.42
CA GLN A 47 0.68 14.62 -15.79
C GLN A 47 1.77 13.89 -16.58
N SER A 48 2.52 12.98 -15.94
CA SER A 48 3.62 12.27 -16.59
C SER A 48 3.13 11.31 -17.67
N ASN A 49 3.98 11.05 -18.66
CA ASN A 49 3.67 10.09 -19.72
C ASN A 49 3.45 8.69 -19.16
N ALA A 50 4.30 8.27 -18.22
CA ALA A 50 4.21 6.97 -17.57
C ALA A 50 2.91 6.81 -16.78
N TYR A 51 2.47 7.86 -16.07
CA TYR A 51 1.20 7.81 -15.35
C TYR A 51 0.01 7.69 -16.31
N GLN A 52 0.03 8.40 -17.43
CA GLN A 52 -1.05 8.35 -18.43
C GLN A 52 -1.09 7.00 -19.16
N HIS A 53 0.05 6.31 -19.28
CA HIS A 53 0.12 4.98 -19.89
C HIS A 53 -0.44 3.88 -18.99
N ALA A 54 -1.65 3.38 -19.30
CA ALA A 54 -2.39 2.41 -18.48
C ALA A 54 -1.57 1.13 -18.14
N GLY A 55 -0.81 0.60 -19.10
CA GLY A 55 0.02 -0.60 -18.87
C GLY A 55 1.14 -0.41 -17.83
N ILE A 56 1.86 0.72 -17.86
CA ILE A 56 2.94 1.04 -16.92
C ILE A 56 2.34 1.33 -15.55
N ARG A 57 1.30 2.16 -15.51
CA ARG A 57 0.54 2.45 -14.28
C ARG A 57 0.05 1.17 -13.61
N GLY A 58 -0.53 0.25 -14.37
CA GLY A 58 -1.00 -1.04 -13.86
C GLY A 58 0.13 -1.92 -13.31
N LYS A 59 1.30 -1.94 -13.96
CA LYS A 59 2.48 -2.65 -13.47
C LYS A 59 2.98 -2.08 -12.14
N VAL A 60 3.10 -0.76 -12.02
CA VAL A 60 3.52 -0.08 -10.78
C VAL A 60 2.60 -0.41 -9.61
N TYR A 61 1.29 -0.26 -9.78
CA TYR A 61 0.37 -0.55 -8.67
C TYR A 61 0.38 -2.03 -8.27
N ARG A 62 0.47 -2.95 -9.25
CA ARG A 62 0.59 -4.38 -8.97
C ARG A 62 1.86 -4.70 -8.20
N ASP A 63 2.96 -4.08 -8.57
CA ASP A 63 4.25 -4.26 -7.92
C ASP A 63 4.21 -3.81 -6.45
N ILE A 64 3.68 -2.62 -6.17
CA ILE A 64 3.48 -2.12 -4.80
C ILE A 64 2.64 -3.10 -3.96
N TYR A 65 1.51 -3.55 -4.49
CA TYR A 65 0.65 -4.52 -3.79
C TYR A 65 1.37 -5.86 -3.59
N ASN A 66 2.09 -6.37 -4.58
CA ASN A 66 2.83 -7.63 -4.46
C ASN A 66 3.92 -7.54 -3.39
N GLN A 67 4.64 -6.42 -3.30
CA GLN A 67 5.61 -6.21 -2.23
C GLN A 67 4.91 -6.23 -0.87
N LEU A 68 3.85 -5.44 -0.69
CA LEU A 68 3.07 -5.43 0.55
C LEU A 68 2.60 -6.83 0.94
N TYR A 69 2.03 -7.57 -0.02
CA TYR A 69 1.47 -8.91 0.20
C TYR A 69 2.55 -9.93 0.58
N ARG A 70 3.74 -9.82 -0.01
CA ARG A 70 4.89 -10.66 0.31
C ARG A 70 5.34 -10.47 1.76
N GLU A 71 5.43 -9.23 2.24
CA GLU A 71 5.85 -8.94 3.62
C GLU A 71 4.91 -9.52 4.68
N PHE A 72 3.60 -9.57 4.38
CA PHE A 72 2.59 -10.07 5.31
C PHE A 72 2.17 -11.52 5.06
N GLY A 73 2.65 -12.17 4.00
CA GLY A 73 2.24 -13.52 3.64
C GLY A 73 0.75 -13.64 3.29
N VAL A 74 0.15 -12.59 2.72
CA VAL A 74 -1.28 -12.52 2.39
C VAL A 74 -1.48 -12.34 0.88
N THR A 75 -2.71 -12.53 0.39
CA THR A 75 -3.07 -12.27 -1.02
C THR A 75 -3.84 -10.97 -1.22
N SER A 76 -4.18 -10.29 -0.12
CA SER A 76 -4.97 -9.07 -0.11
C SER A 76 -4.65 -8.28 1.15
N HIS A 77 -4.53 -6.95 1.03
CA HIS A 77 -4.33 -6.08 2.18
C HIS A 77 -5.49 -6.18 3.19
N LYS A 78 -6.68 -6.58 2.75
CA LYS A 78 -7.85 -6.82 3.61
C LYS A 78 -7.62 -7.89 4.68
N ALA A 79 -6.67 -8.80 4.45
CA ALA A 79 -6.32 -9.86 5.39
C ALA A 79 -5.19 -9.47 6.35
N ILE A 80 -4.59 -8.29 6.19
CA ILE A 80 -3.58 -7.80 7.13
C ILE A 80 -4.24 -7.59 8.48
N LYS A 81 -3.57 -8.02 9.54
CA LYS A 81 -4.01 -7.80 10.91
C LYS A 81 -4.03 -6.31 11.23
N ARG A 82 -5.06 -5.87 11.95
CA ARG A 82 -5.28 -4.47 12.29
C ARG A 82 -4.11 -3.82 13.02
N GLY A 83 -3.45 -4.55 13.91
CA GLY A 83 -2.25 -4.07 14.60
C GLY A 83 -1.03 -3.86 13.72
N HIS A 84 -1.09 -4.27 12.46
CA HIS A 84 -0.03 -4.03 11.47
C HIS A 84 -0.35 -2.91 10.49
N LEU A 85 -1.45 -2.15 10.67
CA LEU A 85 -1.85 -1.07 9.76
C LEU A 85 -0.75 -0.02 9.55
N GLU A 86 -0.12 0.44 10.64
CA GLU A 86 0.95 1.45 10.58
C GLU A 86 2.17 0.91 9.83
N LEU A 87 2.58 -0.33 10.13
CA LEU A 87 3.69 -0.99 9.45
C LEU A 87 3.39 -1.20 7.96
N ALA A 88 2.18 -1.63 7.61
CA ALA A 88 1.75 -1.81 6.23
C ALA A 88 1.79 -0.49 5.45
N THR A 89 1.36 0.62 6.07
CA THR A 89 1.41 1.95 5.47
C THR A 89 2.85 2.41 5.25
N LYS A 90 3.76 2.12 6.20
CA LYS A 90 5.19 2.41 6.07
C LYS A 90 5.83 1.63 4.91
N ILE A 91 5.58 0.32 4.83
CA ILE A 91 6.07 -0.55 3.75
C ILE A 91 5.64 -0.01 2.38
N VAL A 92 4.39 0.44 2.24
CA VAL A 92 3.91 1.05 1.00
C VAL A 92 4.69 2.33 0.66
N GLY A 93 4.94 3.21 1.63
CA GLY A 93 5.67 4.46 1.40
C GLY A 93 7.17 4.28 1.10
N GLU A 94 7.76 3.17 1.54
CA GLU A 94 9.16 2.82 1.30
C GLU A 94 9.36 1.86 0.11
N CYS A 95 8.26 1.47 -0.55
CA CYS A 95 8.30 0.58 -1.71
C CYS A 95 9.14 1.18 -2.85
N THR A 96 10.05 0.38 -3.39
CA THR A 96 10.92 0.75 -4.50
C THR A 96 10.60 -0.10 -5.72
N LEU A 97 10.71 0.49 -6.91
CA LEU A 97 10.41 -0.22 -8.15
C LEU A 97 11.57 -1.15 -8.56
N PRO A 98 11.26 -2.30 -9.19
CA PRO A 98 12.25 -3.07 -9.93
C PRO A 98 12.98 -2.21 -10.95
N ILE A 99 14.28 -2.46 -11.11
CA ILE A 99 15.18 -1.68 -11.99
C ILE A 99 14.57 -1.52 -13.38
N VAL A 100 14.16 -2.61 -14.03
CA VAL A 100 13.57 -2.61 -15.37
C VAL A 100 12.33 -1.71 -15.47
N LEU A 101 11.48 -1.70 -14.43
CA LEU A 101 10.28 -0.88 -14.40
C LEU A 101 10.62 0.61 -14.21
N SER A 102 11.59 0.91 -13.34
CA SER A 102 12.10 2.28 -13.14
C SER A 102 12.74 2.86 -14.41
N GLU A 103 13.56 2.07 -15.11
CA GLU A 103 14.19 2.47 -16.38
C GLU A 103 13.13 2.71 -17.46
N THR A 104 12.14 1.82 -17.55
CA THR A 104 11.01 1.98 -18.49
C THR A 104 10.26 3.29 -18.24
N ILE A 105 9.98 3.62 -16.97
CA ILE A 105 9.30 4.87 -16.59
C ILE A 105 10.14 6.09 -16.98
N ASN A 106 11.45 6.06 -16.71
CA ASN A 106 12.36 7.14 -17.06
C ASN A 106 12.37 7.39 -18.57
N VAL A 107 12.53 6.34 -19.38
CA VAL A 107 12.49 6.44 -20.84
C VAL A 107 11.17 7.04 -21.33
N VAL A 108 10.04 6.57 -20.81
CA VAL A 108 8.71 7.03 -21.25
C VAL A 108 8.45 8.48 -20.83
N ASN A 109 8.89 8.88 -19.64
CA ASN A 109 8.73 10.25 -19.16
C ASN A 109 9.64 11.25 -19.87
N SER A 110 10.78 10.82 -20.43
CA SER A 110 11.66 11.67 -21.24
C SER A 110 11.15 11.91 -22.67
N GLN A 111 10.12 11.19 -23.13
CA GLN A 111 9.56 11.40 -24.46
C GLN A 111 8.77 12.72 -24.54
N ILE A 112 9.04 13.52 -25.56
CA ILE A 112 8.27 14.73 -25.85
C ILE A 112 6.90 14.30 -26.40
N LYS A 113 5.82 14.68 -25.71
CA LYS A 113 4.48 14.59 -26.28
C LYS A 113 4.32 15.72 -27.29
N PHE A 114 4.26 15.39 -28.58
CA PHE A 114 3.67 16.29 -29.55
C PHE A 114 2.16 16.26 -29.34
N SER A 115 1.64 17.21 -28.56
CA SER A 115 0.24 17.59 -28.65
C SER A 115 0.09 18.46 -29.90
N GLU A 116 -0.64 17.98 -30.90
CA GLU A 116 -1.03 18.79 -32.07
C GLU A 116 -1.65 20.10 -31.56
N MET A 117 -1.11 21.24 -32.03
CA MET A 117 -1.66 22.58 -31.78
C MET A 117 -2.96 22.79 -32.54
#